data_AF-A0A2U1S5C9-F1
#
_entry.id   AF-A0A2U1S5C9-F1
#
_cell.length_a   1.000
_cell.length_b   1.000
_cell.length_c   1.000
_cell.angle_alpha   90.00
_cell.angle_beta   90.00
_cell.angle_gamma   90.00
#
_symmetry.space_group_name_H-M   'P 1'
#
loop_
_entity.id
_entity.type
_entity.pdbx_description
1 polymer ?
#
loop_
_entity_poly.entity_id
_entity_poly.type
_entity_poly.pdbx_seq_one_letter_code
_entity_poly.pdbx_strand_id
1 'polypeptide(L)'
;MVPKVMIILGSGSDIDIAKKSIDILEKLEIPYSLKVASAHRTHSLVKALVKEATEAGVEVFIGIAGLAAHLPGIISAYTHRPVIGVPVKGAVGGIDALYASVQVPYPTPVATVGINRGDNAAILAAQFIAIHDPKAAVKISELRNEYATKVIDSNYTVIDEIEGNYIDKDFLDIKSLKIEEKEIETCRKYNYDAKVAVLAGNYSDIVIAKKVAIILDRLKIEHDMQVLCPIRHPEAFENYVKGMKNVDVFIGISSNSSIITGGLCGLTEKPVIGVPCGEKLGIDSLLSMVNMPPGVPVATVGVNNGRNAAILAGEILAVDNPDKKVILEKTKNKKMSI
;
A
#
# COMPACT_ATOMS: atom_id res chain seq x y z
N MET A 1 24.44 6.93 8.71
CA MET A 1 23.49 5.80 8.67
C MET A 1 23.29 5.39 7.22
N VAL A 2 23.12 4.11 6.92
CA VAL A 2 22.75 3.64 5.58
C VAL A 2 21.27 3.96 5.33
N PRO A 3 20.86 4.57 4.21
CA PRO A 3 19.47 4.88 3.94
C PRO A 3 18.66 3.60 3.71
N LYS A 4 17.53 3.44 4.41
CA LYS A 4 16.55 2.36 4.18
C LYS A 4 15.60 2.69 3.02
N VAL A 5 15.27 3.97 2.84
CA VAL A 5 14.36 4.44 1.78
C VAL A 5 15.10 5.32 0.77
N MET A 6 14.91 5.09 -0.52
CA MET A 6 15.40 6.01 -1.56
C MET A 6 14.24 6.66 -2.31
N ILE A 7 14.13 7.99 -2.20
CA ILE A 7 13.20 8.83 -2.95
C ILE A 7 13.89 9.30 -4.24
N ILE A 8 13.26 9.07 -5.38
CA ILE A 8 13.72 9.56 -6.69
C ILE A 8 12.63 10.44 -7.31
N LEU A 9 12.99 11.68 -7.62
CA LEU A 9 12.13 12.65 -8.29
C LEU A 9 12.43 12.69 -9.78
N GLY A 10 11.38 12.69 -10.61
CA GLY A 10 11.53 12.88 -12.06
C GLY A 10 11.94 14.31 -12.44
N SER A 11 11.60 15.28 -11.60
CA SER A 11 11.90 16.70 -11.75
C SER A 11 12.15 17.36 -10.39
N GLY A 12 13.00 18.40 -10.34
CA GLY A 12 13.18 19.22 -9.14
C GLY A 12 11.90 19.96 -8.72
N SER A 13 10.96 20.17 -9.64
CA SER A 13 9.63 20.74 -9.36
C SER A 13 8.77 19.87 -8.44
N ASP A 14 9.08 18.58 -8.30
CA ASP A 14 8.28 17.63 -7.52
C ASP A 14 8.66 17.63 -6.03
N ILE A 15 9.56 18.54 -5.61
CA ILE A 15 10.15 18.59 -4.28
C ILE A 15 9.10 18.76 -3.16
N ASP A 16 8.03 19.50 -3.38
CA ASP A 16 7.01 19.72 -2.34
C ASP A 16 6.22 18.44 -2.02
N ILE A 17 6.13 17.50 -2.96
CA ILE A 17 5.55 16.18 -2.73
C ILE A 17 6.55 15.29 -2.00
N ALA A 18 7.84 15.41 -2.35
CA ALA A 18 8.92 14.72 -1.65
C ALA A 18 9.02 15.16 -0.18
N LYS A 19 8.85 16.45 0.13
CA LYS A 19 8.84 16.99 1.50
C LYS A 19 7.79 16.29 2.37
N LYS A 20 6.59 16.03 1.85
CA LYS A 20 5.57 15.25 2.58
C LYS A 20 6.06 13.84 2.95
N SER A 21 6.86 13.22 2.09
CA SER A 21 7.47 11.92 2.38
C SER A 21 8.56 12.05 3.44
N ILE A 22 9.40 13.07 3.29
CA ILE A 22 10.49 13.40 4.22
C ILE A 22 9.95 13.65 5.63
N ASP A 23 8.92 14.49 5.78
CA ASP A 23 8.35 14.84 7.09
C ASP A 23 7.88 13.60 7.86
N ILE A 24 7.29 12.63 7.15
CA ILE A 24 6.88 11.35 7.74
C ILE A 24 8.09 10.47 8.07
N LEU A 25 9.09 10.36 7.18
CA LEU A 25 10.27 9.54 7.42
C LEU A 25 11.12 10.07 8.57
N GLU A 26 11.27 11.40 8.70
CA GLU A 26 11.92 12.06 9.83
C GLU A 26 11.16 11.76 11.13
N LYS A 27 9.84 11.90 11.13
CA LYS A 27 9.00 11.60 12.29
C LYS A 27 9.10 10.14 12.74
N LEU A 28 9.21 9.22 11.79
CA LEU A 28 9.40 7.78 12.07
C LEU A 28 10.88 7.42 12.32
N GLU A 29 11.79 8.39 12.22
CA GLU A 29 13.26 8.25 12.26
C GLU A 29 13.77 7.11 11.35
N ILE A 30 13.24 7.04 10.13
CA ILE A 30 13.67 6.07 9.11
C ILE A 30 14.69 6.76 8.20
N PRO A 31 15.95 6.27 8.13
CA PRO A 31 16.97 6.86 7.29
C PRO A 31 16.58 6.82 5.80
N TYR A 32 16.73 7.94 5.10
CA TYR A 32 16.38 8.05 3.69
C TYR A 32 17.42 8.80 2.88
N SER A 33 17.33 8.66 1.55
CA SER A 33 18.08 9.44 0.57
C SER A 33 17.11 10.03 -0.45
N LEU A 34 17.41 11.23 -0.94
CA LEU A 34 16.67 11.88 -2.04
C LEU A 34 17.59 12.15 -3.23
N LYS A 35 17.14 11.80 -4.43
CA LYS A 35 17.83 12.10 -5.69
C LYS A 35 16.84 12.64 -6.73
N VAL A 36 17.34 13.45 -7.66
CA VAL A 36 16.58 13.88 -8.84
C VAL A 36 17.17 13.19 -10.06
N ALA A 37 16.37 12.34 -10.72
CA ALA A 37 16.76 11.63 -11.92
C ALA A 37 15.53 11.34 -12.78
N SER A 38 15.59 11.71 -14.05
CA SER A 38 14.49 11.58 -14.99
C SER A 38 14.57 10.25 -15.75
N ALA A 39 13.47 9.51 -15.74
CA ALA A 39 13.26 8.32 -16.56
C ALA A 39 13.51 8.55 -18.06
N HIS A 40 13.18 9.75 -18.57
CA HIS A 40 13.26 10.06 -20.00
C HIS A 40 14.55 10.77 -20.40
N ARG A 41 15.11 11.61 -19.50
CA ARG A 41 16.28 12.46 -19.81
C ARG A 41 17.60 11.91 -19.28
N THR A 42 17.57 11.19 -18.16
CA THR A 42 18.76 10.67 -17.49
C THR A 42 18.56 9.20 -17.12
N HIS A 43 18.06 8.41 -18.06
CA HIS A 43 17.71 7.00 -17.85
C HIS A 43 18.88 6.17 -17.27
N SER A 44 20.09 6.34 -17.81
CA SER A 44 21.30 5.64 -17.33
C SER A 44 21.63 5.97 -15.86
N LEU A 45 21.35 7.20 -15.43
CA LEU A 45 21.52 7.62 -14.04
C LEU A 45 20.50 6.93 -13.13
N VAL A 46 19.23 6.85 -13.53
CA VAL A 46 18.19 6.12 -12.76
C VAL A 46 18.62 4.67 -12.55
N LYS A 47 19.07 4.00 -13.62
CA LYS A 47 19.55 2.61 -13.55
C LYS A 47 20.74 2.46 -12.60
N ALA A 48 21.73 3.35 -12.67
CA ALA A 48 22.90 3.32 -11.80
C ALA A 48 22.50 3.52 -10.33
N LEU A 49 21.70 4.55 -10.04
CA LEU A 49 21.22 4.85 -8.70
C LEU A 49 20.46 3.68 -8.07
N VAL A 50 19.54 3.06 -8.82
CA VAL A 50 18.72 1.96 -8.29
C VAL A 50 19.56 0.73 -7.97
N LYS A 51 20.52 0.39 -8.84
CA LYS A 51 21.42 -0.76 -8.61
C LYS A 51 22.33 -0.54 -7.41
N GLU A 52 23.02 0.59 -7.38
CA GLU A 52 23.92 0.95 -6.29
C GLU A 52 23.18 1.03 -4.95
N ALA A 53 22.00 1.65 -4.94
CA ALA A 53 21.15 1.72 -3.75
C ALA A 53 20.71 0.33 -3.26
N THR A 54 20.31 -0.55 -4.19
CA THR A 54 19.89 -1.92 -3.86
C THR A 54 21.06 -2.71 -3.24
N GLU A 55 22.27 -2.55 -3.76
CA GLU A 55 23.50 -3.17 -3.24
C GLU A 55 23.93 -2.56 -1.90
N ALA A 56 23.75 -1.25 -1.73
CA ALA A 56 24.07 -0.52 -0.51
C ALA A 56 23.10 -0.81 0.66
N GLY A 57 22.01 -1.54 0.42
CA GLY A 57 21.06 -1.95 1.46
C GLY A 57 19.78 -1.14 1.54
N VAL A 58 19.45 -0.33 0.52
CA VAL A 58 18.12 0.28 0.43
C VAL A 58 17.05 -0.81 0.34
N GLU A 59 16.01 -0.66 1.16
CA GLU A 59 14.93 -1.62 1.36
C GLU A 59 13.70 -1.27 0.53
N VAL A 60 13.39 0.03 0.36
CA VAL A 60 12.21 0.52 -0.37
C VAL A 60 12.56 1.71 -1.25
N PHE A 61 11.99 1.77 -2.46
CA PHE A 61 12.09 2.94 -3.34
C PHE A 61 10.77 3.70 -3.44
N ILE A 62 10.84 5.02 -3.50
CA ILE A 62 9.71 5.90 -3.78
C ILE A 62 10.01 6.68 -5.06
N GLY A 63 9.24 6.44 -6.12
CA GLY A 63 9.31 7.17 -7.38
C GLY A 63 8.21 8.24 -7.45
N ILE A 64 8.59 9.50 -7.58
CA ILE A 64 7.65 10.63 -7.70
C ILE A 64 7.76 11.20 -9.12
N ALA A 65 6.65 11.14 -9.88
CA ALA A 65 6.63 11.63 -11.25
C ALA A 65 5.22 12.05 -11.72
N GLY A 66 5.16 13.08 -12.57
CA GLY A 66 3.94 13.54 -13.23
C GLY A 66 3.88 13.17 -14.72
N LEU A 67 2.78 13.55 -15.37
CA LEU A 67 2.55 13.32 -16.80
C LEU A 67 2.64 11.83 -17.16
N ALA A 68 3.44 11.46 -18.16
CA ALA A 68 3.79 10.08 -18.46
C ALA A 68 4.78 9.54 -17.40
N ALA A 69 4.26 9.26 -16.20
CA ALA A 69 5.00 8.92 -15.00
C ALA A 69 5.64 7.52 -15.04
N HIS A 70 6.63 7.32 -15.91
CA HIS A 70 7.31 6.03 -16.09
C HIS A 70 8.39 5.73 -15.04
N LEU A 71 8.74 6.71 -14.20
CA LEU A 71 9.83 6.58 -13.24
C LEU A 71 9.63 5.40 -12.26
N PRO A 72 8.47 5.22 -11.60
CA PRO A 72 8.26 4.08 -10.70
C PRO A 72 8.41 2.73 -11.40
N GLY A 73 7.84 2.59 -12.61
CA GLY A 73 7.96 1.37 -13.40
C GLY A 73 9.39 1.05 -13.81
N ILE A 74 10.18 2.07 -14.20
CA ILE A 74 11.59 1.92 -14.55
C ILE A 74 12.43 1.53 -13.33
N ILE A 75 12.14 2.10 -12.15
CA ILE A 75 12.81 1.68 -10.90
C ILE A 75 12.51 0.19 -10.64
N SER A 76 11.24 -0.22 -10.70
CA SER A 76 10.81 -1.61 -10.47
C SER A 76 11.46 -2.62 -11.42
N ALA A 77 11.81 -2.19 -12.64
CA ALA A 77 12.52 -3.03 -13.61
C ALA A 77 14.01 -3.27 -13.25
N TYR A 78 14.61 -2.43 -12.40
CA TYR A 78 16.04 -2.51 -12.05
C TYR A 78 16.31 -3.01 -10.62
N THR A 79 15.28 -3.35 -9.86
CA THR A 79 15.42 -3.88 -8.49
C THR A 79 14.42 -4.99 -8.18
N HIS A 80 14.74 -5.79 -7.17
CA HIS A 80 13.80 -6.72 -6.52
C HIS A 80 13.23 -6.14 -5.22
N ARG A 81 13.58 -4.90 -4.87
CA ARG A 81 13.00 -4.17 -3.73
C ARG A 81 11.63 -3.61 -4.11
N PRO A 82 10.68 -3.53 -3.16
CA PRO A 82 9.39 -2.93 -3.42
C PRO A 82 9.52 -1.46 -3.85
N VAL A 83 8.72 -1.06 -4.84
CA VAL A 83 8.70 0.30 -5.37
C VAL A 83 7.32 0.91 -5.18
N ILE A 84 7.29 2.09 -4.57
CA ILE A 84 6.09 2.89 -4.37
C ILE A 84 6.06 4.01 -5.40
N GLY A 85 4.94 4.13 -6.12
CA GLY A 85 4.71 5.19 -7.10
C GLY A 85 3.84 6.30 -6.51
N VAL A 86 4.29 7.55 -6.62
CA VAL A 86 3.51 8.74 -6.26
C VAL A 86 3.22 9.54 -7.52
N PRO A 87 1.99 9.45 -8.05
CA PRO A 87 1.57 10.25 -9.20
C PRO A 87 1.54 11.74 -8.84
N VAL A 88 2.14 12.58 -9.66
CA VAL A 88 2.11 14.04 -9.49
C VAL A 88 0.98 14.64 -10.32
N LYS A 89 0.21 15.56 -9.70
CA LYS A 89 -0.87 16.30 -10.35
C LYS A 89 -0.31 17.14 -11.51
N GLY A 90 -0.77 16.82 -12.73
CA GLY A 90 -0.54 17.60 -13.94
C GLY A 90 -1.80 18.34 -14.42
N ALA A 91 -1.82 18.69 -15.71
CA ALA A 91 -2.91 19.43 -16.34
C ALA A 91 -4.27 18.70 -16.28
N VAL A 92 -4.27 17.36 -16.38
CA VAL A 92 -5.48 16.52 -16.31
C VAL A 92 -5.74 15.99 -14.89
N GLY A 93 -5.37 16.76 -13.87
CA GLY A 93 -5.60 16.41 -12.47
C GLY A 93 -4.73 15.27 -11.95
N GLY A 94 -3.76 14.78 -12.72
CA GLY A 94 -2.86 13.67 -12.35
C GLY A 94 -3.37 12.28 -12.70
N ILE A 95 -4.51 12.18 -13.40
CA ILE A 95 -5.05 10.88 -13.87
C ILE A 95 -4.09 10.20 -14.85
N ASP A 96 -3.43 10.98 -15.70
CA ASP A 96 -2.35 10.54 -16.59
C ASP A 96 -1.21 9.88 -15.82
N ALA A 97 -0.69 10.57 -14.79
CA ALA A 97 0.38 10.07 -13.94
C ALA A 97 -0.05 8.82 -13.15
N LEU A 98 -1.31 8.80 -12.69
CA LEU A 98 -1.88 7.67 -11.95
C LEU A 98 -1.89 6.41 -12.82
N TYR A 99 -2.48 6.48 -14.02
CA TYR A 99 -2.52 5.33 -14.93
C TYR A 99 -1.12 4.88 -15.36
N ALA A 100 -0.22 5.83 -15.64
CA ALA A 100 1.16 5.53 -16.00
C ALA A 100 1.94 4.81 -14.88
N SER A 101 1.63 5.11 -13.61
CA SER A 101 2.27 4.48 -12.45
C SER A 101 1.65 3.12 -12.09
N VAL A 102 0.32 2.99 -12.16
CA VAL A 102 -0.40 1.83 -11.64
C VAL A 102 -0.54 0.69 -12.66
N GLN A 103 -0.70 0.99 -13.95
CA GLN A 103 -0.93 -0.01 -15.01
C GLN A 103 0.38 -0.60 -15.55
N VAL A 104 1.23 -1.08 -14.65
CA VAL A 104 2.50 -1.72 -15.01
C VAL A 104 2.31 -3.20 -15.41
N PRO A 105 3.03 -3.68 -16.44
CA PRO A 105 2.94 -5.07 -16.87
C PRO A 105 3.50 -6.03 -15.82
N TYR A 106 3.06 -7.28 -15.87
CA TYR A 106 3.67 -8.36 -15.11
C TYR A 106 5.03 -8.74 -15.73
N PRO A 107 6.12 -8.95 -14.93
CA PRO A 107 6.17 -9.13 -13.47
C PRO A 107 6.78 -7.95 -12.68
N THR A 108 6.59 -6.70 -13.11
CA THR A 108 7.23 -5.53 -12.47
C THR A 108 6.17 -4.70 -11.73
N PRO A 109 5.82 -5.05 -10.48
CA PRO A 109 4.79 -4.34 -9.74
C PRO A 109 5.26 -2.94 -9.31
N VAL A 110 4.29 -2.05 -9.12
CA VAL A 110 4.46 -0.75 -8.47
C VAL A 110 3.31 -0.58 -7.49
N ALA A 111 3.62 -0.30 -6.23
CA ALA A 111 2.66 0.04 -5.19
C ALA A 111 2.25 1.50 -5.36
N THR A 112 1.18 1.77 -6.11
CA THR A 112 0.76 3.15 -6.39
C THR A 112 -0.13 3.68 -5.27
N VAL A 113 0.21 4.87 -4.76
CA VAL A 113 -0.62 5.62 -3.81
C VAL A 113 -1.35 6.77 -4.51
N GLY A 114 -2.22 7.48 -3.78
CA GLY A 114 -3.00 8.60 -4.29
C GLY A 114 -2.15 9.72 -4.90
N ILE A 115 -2.79 10.51 -5.77
CA ILE A 115 -2.14 11.65 -6.43
C ILE A 115 -1.62 12.65 -5.39
N ASN A 116 -0.36 13.06 -5.51
CA ASN A 116 0.37 13.94 -4.59
C ASN A 116 0.50 13.42 -3.14
N ARG A 117 0.26 12.12 -2.90
CA ARG A 117 0.31 11.50 -1.57
C ARG A 117 1.70 10.98 -1.18
N GLY A 118 2.68 11.89 -1.16
CA GLY A 118 4.03 11.57 -0.66
C GLY A 118 4.04 11.12 0.81
N ASP A 119 3.13 11.68 1.61
CA ASP A 119 2.85 11.26 2.99
C ASP A 119 2.52 9.75 3.05
N ASN A 120 1.49 9.31 2.32
CA ASN A 120 1.11 7.89 2.31
C ASN A 120 2.18 6.99 1.72
N ALA A 121 3.00 7.47 0.77
CA ALA A 121 4.13 6.68 0.28
C ALA A 121 5.17 6.42 1.36
N ALA A 122 5.50 7.42 2.18
CA ALA A 122 6.40 7.24 3.31
C ALA A 122 5.83 6.32 4.39
N ILE A 123 4.54 6.46 4.72
CA ILE A 123 3.87 5.56 5.69
C ILE A 123 3.89 4.12 5.16
N LEU A 124 3.59 3.91 3.89
CA LEU A 124 3.61 2.59 3.26
C LEU A 124 5.02 1.99 3.22
N ALA A 125 6.05 2.80 2.92
CA ALA A 125 7.44 2.37 2.99
C ALA A 125 7.81 1.93 4.42
N ALA A 126 7.39 2.70 5.42
CA ALA A 126 7.58 2.33 6.82
C ALA A 126 6.87 1.01 7.15
N GLN A 127 5.64 0.79 6.68
CA GLN A 127 4.91 -0.47 6.90
C GLN A 127 5.63 -1.68 6.29
N PHE A 128 6.28 -1.53 5.14
CA PHE A 128 7.11 -2.60 4.55
C PHE A 128 8.32 -2.93 5.44
N ILE A 129 8.98 -1.89 5.98
CA ILE A 129 10.14 -2.05 6.87
C ILE A 129 9.70 -2.67 8.22
N ALA A 130 8.55 -2.24 8.75
CA ALA A 130 8.01 -2.67 10.03
C ALA A 130 7.69 -4.18 10.12
N ILE A 131 7.57 -4.89 9.00
CA ILE A 131 7.41 -6.34 8.98
C ILE A 131 8.57 -7.04 9.71
N HIS A 132 9.79 -6.51 9.58
CA HIS A 132 10.98 -7.09 10.16
C HIS A 132 11.72 -6.16 11.14
N ASP A 133 11.26 -4.91 11.28
CA ASP A 133 11.78 -3.92 12.21
C ASP A 133 10.73 -3.56 13.28
N PRO A 134 10.79 -4.17 14.48
CA PRO A 134 9.83 -3.90 15.55
C PRO A 134 9.81 -2.44 16.00
N LYS A 135 10.91 -1.70 15.86
CA LYS A 135 10.93 -0.27 16.23
C LYS A 135 10.10 0.55 15.25
N ALA A 136 10.19 0.25 13.95
CA ALA A 136 9.35 0.89 12.95
C ALA A 136 7.86 0.53 13.18
N ALA A 137 7.56 -0.71 13.56
CA ALA A 137 6.19 -1.13 13.88
C ALA A 137 5.56 -0.30 15.01
N VAL A 138 6.28 -0.10 16.13
CA VAL A 138 5.80 0.74 17.25
C VAL A 138 5.50 2.16 16.80
N LYS A 139 6.40 2.78 16.05
CA LYS A 139 6.21 4.16 15.57
C LYS A 139 5.07 4.32 14.58
N ILE A 140 4.80 3.31 13.76
CA ILE A 140 3.63 3.29 12.88
C ILE A 140 2.37 3.23 13.72
N SER A 141 2.33 2.39 14.76
CA SER A 141 1.17 2.32 15.65
C SER A 141 0.89 3.65 16.34
N GLU A 142 1.94 4.31 16.85
CA GLU A 142 1.85 5.66 17.42
C GLU A 142 1.33 6.68 16.40
N LEU A 143 1.88 6.68 15.18
CA LEU A 143 1.45 7.57 14.11
C LEU A 143 -0.03 7.34 13.74
N ARG A 144 -0.47 6.08 13.70
CA ARG A 144 -1.86 5.69 13.41
C ARG A 144 -2.81 6.17 14.50
N ASN A 145 -2.42 6.02 15.77
CA ASN A 145 -3.18 6.55 16.90
C ASN A 145 -3.28 8.07 16.86
N GLU A 146 -2.21 8.78 16.49
CA GLU A 146 -2.26 10.24 16.33
C GLU A 146 -3.27 10.68 15.25
N TYR A 147 -3.34 9.99 14.11
CA TYR A 147 -4.38 10.27 13.11
C TYR A 147 -5.79 10.03 13.66
N ALA A 148 -6.00 8.96 14.45
CA ALA A 148 -7.28 8.70 15.08
C ALA A 148 -7.65 9.79 16.10
N THR A 149 -6.72 10.19 16.97
CA THR A 149 -6.91 11.28 17.93
C THR A 149 -7.23 12.59 17.22
N LYS A 150 -6.54 12.94 16.13
CA LYS A 150 -6.85 14.15 15.35
C LYS A 150 -8.29 14.17 14.82
N VAL A 151 -8.84 13.03 14.41
CA VAL A 151 -10.23 12.94 13.97
C VAL A 151 -11.19 13.17 15.14
N ILE A 152 -10.90 12.59 16.30
CA ILE A 152 -11.70 12.79 17.53
C ILE A 152 -11.64 14.27 17.97
N ASP A 153 -10.46 14.88 17.97
CA ASP A 153 -10.29 16.28 18.32
C ASP A 153 -11.01 17.21 17.34
N SER A 154 -10.96 16.89 16.04
CA SER A 154 -11.69 17.64 15.00
C SER A 154 -13.21 17.60 15.23
N ASN A 155 -13.75 16.52 15.80
CA ASN A 155 -15.17 16.47 16.15
C ASN A 155 -15.54 17.60 17.12
N TYR A 156 -14.74 17.81 18.17
CA TYR A 156 -14.99 18.88 19.14
C TYR A 156 -14.89 20.27 18.51
N THR A 157 -13.84 20.51 17.71
CA THR A 157 -13.68 21.81 17.02
C THR A 157 -14.83 22.11 16.08
N VAL A 158 -15.29 21.13 15.30
CA VAL A 158 -16.39 21.32 14.34
C VAL A 158 -17.71 21.56 15.07
N ILE A 159 -17.98 20.86 16.19
CA ILE A 159 -19.19 21.05 16.98
C ILE A 159 -19.29 22.47 17.54
N ASP A 160 -18.16 23.04 17.98
CA ASP A 160 -18.12 24.41 18.53
C ASP A 160 -18.40 25.48 17.47
N GLU A 161 -18.15 25.21 16.19
CA GLU A 161 -18.32 26.14 15.08
C GLU A 161 -19.71 26.07 14.41
N ILE A 162 -20.52 25.05 14.70
CA ILE A 162 -21.80 24.86 14.04
C ILE A 162 -22.93 25.56 14.81
N GLU A 163 -23.66 26.42 14.09
CA GLU A 163 -24.90 27.04 14.54
C GLU A 163 -26.08 26.62 13.65
N GLY A 164 -27.26 26.40 14.24
CA GLY A 164 -28.46 26.06 13.48
C GLY A 164 -29.70 25.87 14.34
N ASN A 165 -30.86 26.26 13.81
CA ASN A 165 -32.15 26.19 14.51
C ASN A 165 -32.69 24.76 14.71
N TYR A 166 -32.09 23.77 14.04
CA TYR A 166 -32.53 22.37 14.05
C TYR A 166 -31.48 21.42 14.63
N ILE A 167 -30.45 21.97 15.27
CA ILE A 167 -29.35 21.18 15.84
C ILE A 167 -29.66 20.90 17.30
N ASP A 168 -29.68 19.61 17.63
CA ASP A 168 -29.70 19.16 19.02
C ASP A 168 -28.26 19.05 19.52
N LYS A 169 -27.86 19.99 20.39
CA LYS A 169 -26.49 20.05 20.93
C LYS A 169 -26.18 18.90 21.89
N ASP A 170 -27.20 18.33 22.54
CA ASP A 170 -27.00 17.23 23.48
C ASP A 170 -26.63 15.93 22.75
N PHE A 171 -27.01 15.80 21.47
CA PHE A 171 -26.66 14.65 20.63
C PHE A 171 -25.31 14.79 19.90
N LEU A 172 -24.59 15.91 20.09
CA LEU A 172 -23.27 16.14 19.47
C LEU A 172 -22.12 15.60 20.32
N ASP A 173 -22.28 15.47 21.64
CA ASP A 173 -21.21 15.02 22.52
C ASP A 173 -20.98 13.49 22.41
N ILE A 174 -19.78 13.11 21.97
CA ILE A 174 -19.35 11.72 21.83
C ILE A 174 -18.62 11.18 23.07
N LYS A 175 -18.33 11.99 24.09
CA LYS A 175 -17.56 11.56 25.28
C LYS A 175 -18.23 10.45 26.07
N SER A 176 -19.56 10.38 26.01
CA SER A 176 -20.36 9.39 26.73
C SER A 176 -20.56 8.08 25.96
N LEU A 177 -20.16 8.02 24.68
CA LEU A 177 -20.27 6.81 23.87
C LEU A 177 -19.31 5.73 24.38
N LYS A 178 -19.87 4.61 24.83
CA LYS A 178 -19.09 3.41 25.13
C LYS A 178 -18.87 2.64 23.83
N ILE A 179 -17.61 2.51 23.43
CA ILE A 179 -17.20 1.64 22.33
C ILE A 179 -16.93 0.26 22.94
N GLU A 180 -17.81 -0.70 22.68
CA GLU A 180 -17.60 -2.09 23.10
C GLU A 180 -16.63 -2.78 22.15
N GLU A 181 -15.48 -3.24 22.67
CA GLU A 181 -14.61 -4.16 21.94
C GLU A 181 -15.20 -5.58 22.06
N LYS A 182 -15.71 -6.12 20.95
CA LYS A 182 -16.18 -7.51 20.90
C LYS A 182 -15.01 -8.49 20.94
N GLU A 183 -15.22 -9.61 21.63
CA GLU A 183 -14.26 -10.71 21.63
C GLU A 183 -14.12 -11.34 20.23
N ILE A 184 -12.89 -11.72 19.89
CA ILE A 184 -12.57 -12.35 18.60
C ILE A 184 -13.02 -13.81 18.65
N GLU A 185 -14.01 -14.18 17.84
CA GLU A 185 -14.33 -15.59 17.62
C GLU A 185 -13.30 -16.26 16.71
N THR A 186 -12.61 -17.27 17.22
CA THR A 186 -11.63 -18.04 16.43
C THR A 186 -12.33 -19.07 15.53
N CYS A 187 -12.15 -18.95 14.21
CA CYS A 187 -12.74 -19.88 13.24
C CYS A 187 -11.74 -20.99 12.89
N ARG A 188 -12.14 -22.27 12.95
CA ARG A 188 -11.25 -23.43 12.67
C ARG A 188 -10.87 -23.60 11.19
N LYS A 189 -11.39 -22.77 10.28
CA LYS A 189 -11.25 -22.94 8.82
C LYS A 189 -10.14 -22.10 8.18
N TYR A 190 -9.43 -21.27 8.95
CA TYR A 190 -8.41 -20.36 8.43
C TYR A 190 -7.01 -20.93 8.65
N ASN A 191 -6.11 -20.67 7.71
CA ASN A 191 -4.69 -20.96 7.89
C ASN A 191 -4.01 -19.82 8.68
N TYR A 192 -3.95 -19.94 10.00
CA TYR A 192 -3.35 -18.93 10.89
C TYR A 192 -1.83 -18.81 10.78
N ASP A 193 -1.15 -19.74 10.11
CA ASP A 193 0.30 -19.69 9.89
C ASP A 193 0.66 -18.90 8.61
N ALA A 194 -0.35 -18.52 7.82
CA ALA A 194 -0.18 -17.78 6.58
C ALA A 194 0.62 -16.48 6.77
N LYS A 195 1.57 -16.24 5.86
CA LYS A 195 2.31 -14.97 5.75
C LYS A 195 1.60 -13.93 4.91
N VAL A 196 0.73 -14.37 4.01
CA VAL A 196 -0.11 -13.49 3.19
C VAL A 196 -1.58 -13.91 3.30
N ALA A 197 -2.47 -12.97 3.58
CA ALA A 197 -3.91 -13.20 3.53
C ALA A 197 -4.52 -12.55 2.30
N VAL A 198 -5.23 -13.32 1.49
CA VAL A 198 -5.88 -12.87 0.25
C VAL A 198 -7.39 -12.82 0.46
N LEU A 199 -7.98 -11.64 0.34
CA LEU A 199 -9.41 -11.41 0.54
C LEU A 199 -10.06 -10.93 -0.75
N ALA A 200 -10.98 -11.74 -1.28
CA ALA A 200 -11.84 -11.36 -2.39
C ALA A 200 -13.20 -10.87 -1.90
N GLY A 201 -13.67 -9.76 -2.45
CA GLY A 201 -14.88 -9.10 -1.92
C GLY A 201 -16.16 -9.76 -2.37
N ASN A 202 -16.10 -10.38 -3.55
CA ASN A 202 -17.19 -11.07 -4.21
C ASN A 202 -16.68 -12.39 -4.79
N TYR A 203 -17.60 -13.32 -5.00
CA TYR A 203 -17.31 -14.56 -5.72
C TYR A 203 -16.85 -14.32 -7.16
N SER A 204 -17.31 -13.24 -7.81
CA SER A 204 -16.83 -12.85 -9.14
C SER A 204 -15.33 -12.54 -9.18
N ASP A 205 -14.77 -12.06 -8.06
CA ASP A 205 -13.37 -11.66 -7.97
C ASP A 205 -12.44 -12.86 -7.66
N ILE A 206 -13.01 -14.07 -7.45
CA ILE A 206 -12.26 -15.28 -7.09
C ILE A 206 -11.25 -15.70 -8.16
N VAL A 207 -11.52 -15.39 -9.43
CA VAL A 207 -10.61 -15.72 -10.54
C VAL A 207 -9.30 -14.95 -10.38
N ILE A 208 -9.36 -13.71 -9.88
CA ILE A 208 -8.18 -12.88 -9.63
C ILE A 208 -7.48 -13.36 -8.36
N ALA A 209 -8.23 -13.71 -7.31
CA ALA A 209 -7.67 -14.30 -6.10
C ALA A 209 -6.90 -15.60 -6.36
N LYS A 210 -7.45 -16.49 -7.20
CA LYS A 210 -6.75 -17.71 -7.65
C LYS A 210 -5.47 -17.39 -8.40
N LYS A 211 -5.44 -16.34 -9.22
CA LYS A 211 -4.19 -15.89 -9.89
C LYS A 211 -3.15 -15.42 -8.89
N VAL A 212 -3.55 -14.77 -7.80
CA VAL A 212 -2.65 -14.38 -6.69
C VAL A 212 -2.09 -15.64 -6.02
N ALA A 213 -2.96 -16.54 -5.58
CA ALA A 213 -2.61 -17.79 -4.91
C ALA A 213 -1.59 -18.63 -5.70
N ILE A 214 -1.83 -18.83 -7.01
CA ILE A 214 -0.90 -19.57 -7.90
C ILE A 214 0.51 -18.95 -7.93
N ILE A 215 0.62 -17.62 -7.87
CA ILE A 215 1.93 -16.97 -7.85
C ILE A 215 2.56 -17.07 -6.45
N LEU A 216 1.78 -16.92 -5.38
CA LEU A 216 2.27 -17.12 -4.01
C LEU A 216 2.80 -18.54 -3.79
N ASP A 217 2.12 -19.57 -4.31
CA ASP A 217 2.59 -20.96 -4.32
C ASP A 217 3.94 -21.11 -5.03
N ARG A 218 4.10 -20.47 -6.20
CA ARG A 218 5.36 -20.48 -6.95
C ARG A 218 6.50 -19.78 -6.21
N LEU A 219 6.17 -18.75 -5.44
CA LEU A 219 7.11 -18.04 -4.58
C LEU A 219 7.36 -18.78 -3.24
N LYS A 220 6.67 -19.91 -3.00
CA LYS A 220 6.70 -20.67 -1.74
C LYS A 220 6.32 -19.80 -0.53
N ILE A 221 5.30 -18.96 -0.70
CA ILE A 221 4.76 -18.11 0.36
C ILE A 221 3.47 -18.76 0.87
N GLU A 222 3.50 -19.15 2.14
CA GLU A 222 2.30 -19.64 2.85
C GLU A 222 1.25 -18.54 2.88
N HIS A 223 0.04 -18.89 2.46
CA HIS A 223 -1.04 -17.94 2.35
C HIS A 223 -2.39 -18.56 2.68
N ASP A 224 -3.33 -17.70 3.02
CA ASP A 224 -4.75 -18.03 3.18
C ASP A 224 -5.56 -17.23 2.16
N MET A 225 -6.68 -17.78 1.69
CA MET A 225 -7.55 -17.11 0.73
C MET A 225 -9.01 -17.25 1.16
N GLN A 226 -9.69 -16.13 1.36
CA GLN A 226 -11.11 -16.08 1.69
C GLN A 226 -11.91 -15.19 0.73
N VAL A 227 -13.20 -15.49 0.60
CA VAL A 227 -14.18 -14.58 -0.02
C VAL A 227 -15.00 -13.96 1.11
N LEU A 228 -14.73 -12.71 1.43
CA LEU A 228 -15.30 -12.05 2.59
C LEU A 228 -15.48 -10.55 2.32
N CYS A 229 -16.66 -10.04 2.67
CA CYS A 229 -17.04 -8.67 2.39
C CYS A 229 -17.31 -7.93 3.69
N PRO A 230 -16.61 -6.81 3.97
CA PRO A 230 -16.80 -6.04 5.20
C PRO A 230 -18.21 -5.45 5.33
N ILE A 231 -18.91 -5.22 4.22
CA ILE A 231 -20.27 -4.65 4.23
C ILE A 231 -21.32 -5.71 4.53
N ARG A 232 -21.20 -6.89 3.90
CA ARG A 232 -22.21 -7.96 4.03
C ARG A 232 -22.02 -8.82 5.27
N HIS A 233 -20.76 -8.99 5.70
CA HIS A 233 -20.38 -9.84 6.82
C HIS A 233 -19.32 -9.13 7.69
N PRO A 234 -19.67 -7.99 8.32
CA PRO A 234 -18.72 -7.15 9.05
C PRO A 234 -18.01 -7.90 10.19
N GLU A 235 -18.76 -8.63 11.02
CA GLU A 235 -18.20 -9.34 12.18
C GLU A 235 -17.22 -10.44 11.76
N ALA A 236 -17.58 -11.24 10.75
CA ALA A 236 -16.70 -12.27 10.22
C ALA A 236 -15.43 -11.68 9.59
N PHE A 237 -15.56 -10.54 8.89
CA PHE A 237 -14.42 -9.81 8.32
C PHE A 237 -13.47 -9.31 9.40
N GLU A 238 -14.02 -8.68 10.43
CA GLU A 238 -13.24 -8.16 11.55
C GLU A 238 -12.53 -9.29 12.32
N ASN A 239 -13.25 -10.37 12.64
CA ASN A 239 -12.68 -11.54 13.30
C ASN A 239 -11.57 -12.19 12.48
N TYR A 240 -11.73 -12.28 11.15
CA TYR A 240 -10.68 -12.77 10.27
C TYR A 240 -9.43 -11.89 10.34
N VAL A 241 -9.56 -10.57 10.11
CA VAL A 241 -8.41 -9.66 10.05
C VAL A 241 -7.67 -9.61 11.39
N LYS A 242 -8.39 -9.50 12.51
CA LYS A 242 -7.82 -9.50 13.86
C LYS A 242 -7.23 -10.85 14.26
N GLY A 243 -7.81 -11.95 13.78
CA GLY A 243 -7.36 -13.32 14.04
C GLY A 243 -6.06 -13.69 13.32
N MET A 244 -5.80 -13.10 12.14
CA MET A 244 -4.63 -13.39 11.30
C MET A 244 -3.35 -12.68 11.79
N LYS A 245 -2.93 -12.99 13.02
CA LYS A 245 -1.80 -12.33 13.70
C LYS A 245 -0.44 -12.57 13.03
N ASN A 246 -0.23 -13.71 12.36
CA ASN A 246 1.05 -14.07 11.73
C ASN A 246 1.20 -13.59 10.28
N VAL A 247 0.13 -13.03 9.70
CA VAL A 247 0.15 -12.47 8.34
C VAL A 247 1.02 -11.23 8.34
N ASP A 248 1.95 -11.10 7.40
CA ASP A 248 2.78 -9.91 7.26
C ASP A 248 2.18 -8.94 6.23
N VAL A 249 1.43 -9.44 5.24
CA VAL A 249 0.82 -8.64 4.17
C VAL A 249 -0.61 -9.10 3.87
N PHE A 250 -1.54 -8.15 3.76
CA PHE A 250 -2.89 -8.43 3.28
C PHE A 250 -3.05 -8.02 1.82
N ILE A 251 -3.79 -8.81 1.04
CA ILE A 251 -4.14 -8.50 -0.35
C ILE A 251 -5.67 -8.41 -0.45
N GLY A 252 -6.19 -7.20 -0.65
CA GLY A 252 -7.61 -6.93 -0.86
C GLY A 252 -7.93 -6.86 -2.35
N ILE A 253 -8.85 -7.71 -2.81
CA ILE A 253 -9.27 -7.82 -4.20
C ILE A 253 -10.74 -7.43 -4.27
N SER A 254 -11.03 -6.25 -4.79
CA SER A 254 -12.41 -5.76 -4.84
C SER A 254 -12.77 -5.06 -6.14
N SER A 255 -13.97 -5.40 -6.61
CA SER A 255 -14.81 -4.58 -7.47
C SER A 255 -15.60 -3.55 -6.64
N ASN A 256 -16.24 -2.57 -7.29
CA ASN A 256 -16.89 -1.39 -6.68
C ASN A 256 -17.70 -1.60 -5.41
N SER A 257 -18.36 -2.74 -5.28
CA SER A 257 -19.33 -3.00 -4.23
C SER A 257 -18.72 -3.51 -2.92
N SER A 258 -17.40 -3.73 -2.85
CA SER A 258 -16.81 -4.51 -1.74
C SER A 258 -15.81 -3.79 -0.81
N ILE A 259 -15.28 -2.62 -1.17
CA ILE A 259 -14.42 -1.71 -0.35
C ILE A 259 -13.52 -2.45 0.66
N ILE A 260 -12.82 -3.50 0.22
CA ILE A 260 -12.08 -4.38 1.15
C ILE A 260 -10.86 -3.67 1.72
N THR A 261 -10.13 -2.97 0.85
CA THR A 261 -8.86 -2.33 1.21
C THR A 261 -9.06 -1.27 2.30
N GLY A 262 -10.16 -0.51 2.24
CA GLY A 262 -10.53 0.43 3.29
C GLY A 262 -10.81 -0.25 4.63
N GLY A 263 -11.59 -1.34 4.62
CA GLY A 263 -11.84 -2.15 5.82
C GLY A 263 -10.56 -2.75 6.41
N LEU A 264 -9.66 -3.25 5.57
CA LEU A 264 -8.36 -3.75 6.00
C LEU A 264 -7.52 -2.65 6.64
N CYS A 265 -7.34 -1.51 5.97
CA CYS A 265 -6.57 -0.39 6.50
C CYS A 265 -7.17 0.20 7.78
N GLY A 266 -8.46 -0.01 8.06
CA GLY A 266 -9.09 0.36 9.32
C GLY A 266 -8.81 -0.61 10.48
N LEU A 267 -8.51 -1.87 10.18
CA LEU A 267 -8.38 -2.94 11.18
C LEU A 267 -6.95 -3.46 11.36
N THR A 268 -6.02 -3.10 10.48
CA THR A 268 -4.63 -3.51 10.57
C THR A 268 -3.67 -2.37 10.21
N GLU A 269 -2.52 -2.38 10.86
CA GLU A 269 -1.39 -1.49 10.57
C GLU A 269 -0.40 -2.12 9.59
N LYS A 270 -0.60 -3.40 9.26
CA LYS A 270 0.23 -4.13 8.31
C LYS A 270 -0.03 -3.66 6.87
N PRO A 271 0.95 -3.81 5.96
CA PRO A 271 0.77 -3.48 4.56
C PRO A 271 -0.48 -4.11 3.92
N VAL A 272 -1.26 -3.27 3.23
CA VAL A 272 -2.41 -3.71 2.43
C VAL A 272 -2.14 -3.44 0.95
N ILE A 273 -2.15 -4.50 0.15
CA ILE A 273 -2.08 -4.42 -1.31
C ILE A 273 -3.50 -4.44 -1.88
N GLY A 274 -3.83 -3.45 -2.70
CA GLY A 274 -5.12 -3.35 -3.38
C GLY A 274 -5.04 -3.85 -4.81
N VAL A 275 -5.94 -4.76 -5.18
CA VAL A 275 -6.13 -5.23 -6.57
C VAL A 275 -7.51 -4.80 -7.05
N PRO A 276 -7.61 -3.69 -7.79
CA PRO A 276 -8.89 -3.25 -8.32
C PRO A 276 -9.36 -4.22 -9.40
N CYS A 277 -10.64 -4.58 -9.36
CA CYS A 277 -11.27 -5.49 -10.31
C CYS A 277 -12.30 -4.77 -11.17
N GLY A 278 -12.45 -5.21 -12.43
CA GLY A 278 -13.53 -4.75 -13.31
C GLY A 278 -13.52 -5.43 -14.67
N GLU A 279 -14.69 -5.61 -15.28
CA GLU A 279 -14.83 -6.20 -16.63
C GLU A 279 -14.41 -5.24 -17.75
N LYS A 280 -14.48 -3.92 -17.50
CA LYS A 280 -14.04 -2.86 -18.42
C LYS A 280 -12.72 -2.23 -17.93
N LEU A 281 -12.68 -0.92 -17.77
CA LEU A 281 -11.51 -0.18 -17.34
C LEU A 281 -11.25 -0.29 -15.82
N GLY A 282 -12.26 -0.65 -15.01
CA GLY A 282 -12.16 -0.78 -13.55
C GLY A 282 -11.69 0.50 -12.86
N ILE A 283 -12.06 1.66 -13.41
CA ILE A 283 -11.61 2.99 -12.96
C ILE A 283 -12.14 3.29 -11.57
N ASP A 284 -13.41 3.02 -11.40
CA ASP A 284 -14.23 3.03 -10.21
C ASP A 284 -13.56 2.32 -9.02
N SER A 285 -13.19 1.04 -9.18
CA SER A 285 -12.48 0.30 -8.14
C SER A 285 -11.05 0.82 -7.93
N LEU A 286 -10.34 1.19 -8.99
CA LEU A 286 -9.00 1.78 -8.92
C LEU A 286 -8.96 3.09 -8.13
N LEU A 287 -9.83 4.04 -8.48
CA LEU A 287 -9.89 5.36 -7.86
C LEU A 287 -10.29 5.27 -6.39
N SER A 288 -11.18 4.33 -6.06
CA SER A 288 -11.62 4.07 -4.67
C SER A 288 -10.49 3.47 -3.82
N MET A 289 -9.61 2.65 -4.41
CA MET A 289 -8.48 2.06 -3.69
C MET A 289 -7.31 3.01 -3.51
N VAL A 290 -7.00 3.83 -4.52
CA VAL A 290 -5.79 4.64 -4.52
C VAL A 290 -5.95 5.94 -3.75
N ASN A 291 -7.15 6.52 -3.73
CA ASN A 291 -7.43 7.82 -3.09
C ASN A 291 -7.72 7.69 -1.60
N MET A 292 -6.83 7.03 -0.87
CA MET A 292 -6.92 6.94 0.58
C MET A 292 -6.53 8.27 1.26
N PRO A 293 -7.15 8.61 2.41
CA PRO A 293 -6.75 9.77 3.19
C PRO A 293 -5.34 9.57 3.80
N PRO A 294 -4.71 10.65 4.33
CA PRO A 294 -3.45 10.54 5.06
C PRO A 294 -3.54 9.52 6.20
N GLY A 295 -2.50 8.73 6.42
CA GLY A 295 -2.42 7.78 7.53
C GLY A 295 -2.85 6.35 7.19
N VAL A 296 -3.62 6.16 6.12
CA VAL A 296 -4.22 4.86 5.73
C VAL A 296 -3.83 4.45 4.30
N PRO A 297 -2.53 4.29 3.99
CA PRO A 297 -2.12 3.97 2.62
C PRO A 297 -2.59 2.58 2.17
N VAL A 298 -2.84 2.46 0.86
CA VAL A 298 -3.02 1.18 0.15
C VAL A 298 -2.01 1.10 -0.98
N ALA A 299 -1.27 -0.01 -1.05
CA ALA A 299 -0.38 -0.33 -2.16
C ALA A 299 -1.20 -0.80 -3.37
N THR A 300 -1.71 0.13 -4.18
CA THR A 300 -2.60 -0.23 -5.29
C THR A 300 -1.79 -0.69 -6.50
N VAL A 301 -2.08 -1.89 -7.01
CA VAL A 301 -1.54 -2.39 -8.29
C VAL A 301 -2.56 -2.20 -9.41
N GLY A 302 -2.15 -2.48 -10.65
CA GLY A 302 -3.02 -2.33 -11.82
C GLY A 302 -4.32 -3.16 -11.77
N VAL A 303 -5.33 -2.68 -12.49
CA VAL A 303 -6.64 -3.31 -12.60
C VAL A 303 -6.51 -4.75 -13.10
N ASN A 304 -7.18 -5.68 -12.42
CA ASN A 304 -7.15 -7.13 -12.62
C ASN A 304 -5.75 -7.76 -12.48
N ASN A 305 -4.75 -7.02 -11.98
CA ASN A 305 -3.35 -7.45 -11.94
C ASN A 305 -2.97 -8.14 -10.62
N GLY A 306 -3.75 -9.15 -10.24
CA GLY A 306 -3.47 -9.96 -9.04
C GLY A 306 -2.10 -10.66 -9.09
N ARG A 307 -1.55 -10.92 -10.29
CA ARG A 307 -0.20 -11.49 -10.40
C ARG A 307 0.87 -10.53 -9.87
N ASN A 308 0.78 -9.23 -10.20
CA ASN A 308 1.70 -8.24 -9.65
C ASN A 308 1.49 -8.01 -8.15
N ALA A 309 0.27 -8.15 -7.63
CA ALA A 309 0.05 -8.12 -6.18
C ALA A 309 0.83 -9.21 -5.44
N ALA A 310 0.84 -10.43 -5.98
CA ALA A 310 1.62 -11.53 -5.41
C ALA A 310 3.14 -11.30 -5.51
N ILE A 311 3.62 -10.75 -6.64
CA ILE A 311 5.05 -10.38 -6.79
C ILE A 311 5.43 -9.29 -5.79
N LEU A 312 4.58 -8.26 -5.62
CA LEU A 312 4.81 -7.18 -4.66
C LEU A 312 4.85 -7.70 -3.22
N ALA A 313 3.92 -8.60 -2.84
CA ALA A 313 3.98 -9.26 -1.53
C ALA A 313 5.29 -10.04 -1.35
N GLY A 314 5.77 -10.69 -2.41
CA GLY A 314 7.08 -11.33 -2.44
C GLY A 314 8.25 -10.35 -2.29
N GLU A 315 8.21 -9.20 -2.96
CA GLU A 315 9.22 -8.12 -2.85
C GLU A 315 9.29 -7.60 -1.40
N ILE A 316 8.13 -7.34 -0.78
CA ILE A 316 8.02 -6.89 0.61
C ILE A 316 8.59 -7.94 1.58
N LEU A 317 8.19 -9.20 1.43
CA LEU A 317 8.64 -10.30 2.29
C LEU A 317 10.10 -10.73 2.05
N ALA A 318 10.71 -10.30 0.96
CA ALA A 318 12.11 -10.59 0.62
C ALA A 318 13.08 -9.49 1.09
N VAL A 319 12.58 -8.42 1.73
CA VAL A 319 13.42 -7.29 2.15
C VAL A 319 14.55 -7.75 3.10
N ASP A 320 14.22 -8.57 4.08
CA ASP A 320 15.14 -9.12 5.08
C ASP A 320 15.43 -10.63 4.88
N ASN A 321 14.85 -11.25 3.85
CA ASN A 321 14.90 -12.70 3.64
C ASN A 321 15.66 -13.08 2.34
N PRO A 322 16.92 -13.55 2.45
CA PRO A 322 17.75 -13.90 1.30
C PRO A 322 17.19 -15.05 0.44
N ASP A 323 16.53 -16.03 1.05
CA ASP A 323 16.02 -17.20 0.32
C ASP A 323 14.85 -16.83 -0.60
N LYS A 324 13.95 -15.97 -0.10
CA LYS A 324 12.84 -15.43 -0.91
C LYS A 324 13.34 -14.57 -2.06
N LYS A 325 14.40 -13.78 -1.84
CA LYS A 325 15.03 -12.95 -2.87
C LYS A 325 15.48 -13.78 -4.08
N VAL A 326 16.12 -14.93 -3.87
CA VAL A 326 16.58 -15.80 -4.98
C VAL A 326 15.42 -16.31 -5.83
N ILE A 327 14.31 -16.69 -5.20
CA ILE A 327 13.11 -17.18 -5.91
C ILE A 327 12.45 -16.05 -6.71
N LEU A 328 12.39 -14.86 -6.11
CA LEU A 328 11.82 -13.65 -6.72
C LEU A 328 12.63 -13.20 -7.95
N GLU A 329 13.95 -13.10 -7.84
CA GLU A 329 14.83 -12.71 -8.96
C GLU A 329 14.72 -13.68 -10.14
N LYS A 330 14.69 -14.99 -9.86
CA LYS A 330 14.43 -16.00 -10.90
C LYS A 330 13.08 -15.77 -11.59
N THR A 331 12.04 -15.41 -10.83
CA THR A 331 10.70 -15.19 -11.36
C THR A 331 10.60 -13.95 -12.24
N LYS A 332 11.28 -12.85 -11.86
CA LYS A 332 11.34 -11.61 -12.68
C LYS A 332 12.19 -11.82 -13.95
N ASN A 333 13.33 -12.49 -13.83
CA ASN A 333 14.28 -12.66 -14.94
C ASN A 333 13.84 -13.69 -16.00
N LYS A 334 13.13 -14.76 -15.63
CA LYS A 334 12.71 -15.84 -16.57
C LYS A 334 11.76 -15.37 -17.69
N LYS A 335 11.26 -14.13 -17.61
CA LYS A 335 10.46 -13.47 -18.66
C LYS A 335 11.16 -12.33 -19.38
N MET A 336 12.28 -11.82 -18.85
CA MET A 336 13.08 -10.79 -19.52
C MET A 336 13.98 -11.36 -20.62
N SER A 337 14.08 -12.69 -20.72
CA SER A 337 14.86 -13.43 -21.71
C SER A 337 14.02 -13.92 -22.89
N ILE A 338 13.10 -13.08 -23.40
CA ILE A 338 12.35 -13.31 -24.64
C ILE A 338 12.76 -12.23 -25.63
#